data_AF-A0A7V4W9J3-F1
#
_entry.id   AF-A0A7V4W9J3-F1
#
_cell.length_a   1.000
_cell.length_b   1.000
_cell.length_c   1.000
_cell.angle_alpha   90.00
_cell.angle_beta   90.00
_cell.angle_gamma   90.00
#
_symmetry.space_group_name_H-M   'P 1'
#
loop_
_entity.id
_entity.type
_entity.pdbx_description
1 polymer ?
#
loop_
_entity_poly.entity_id
_entity_poly.type
_entity_poly.pdbx_seq_one_letter_code
_entity_poly.pdbx_strand_id
1 'polypeptide(L)'
;MIYRAVGILVAILSALIVIGPTTAAEEELKQLSANGITVHYPATMEAQAKRILEMAVKQIQPSVEIHRQIVTLLADPGAIATDIADLLGSEEVQDKTRIRLAAFKLKSEALVACFSNIRLIPTADAVAKGGVDAGVMQVRYVKDTNEFKIGLDLENADADAIKRGCFPVFVNADGSIRVENKIPEMALDFLGSSQTMLVAPIHEAVIHAITQQLNLYHPFTRWFTEGVSGWVTRRVVGRLDPKLATLADQTFLPGPAAKKLRDKINLLAWPQSAFQNFKDPAFDPAMEAAHSRYSVEVISNMLGGNRGKMLARIISEIKYNANADTDAICEAIKKVTGTDFKKTLMTYVPQDIRDGINTGEAKKLIAQAEKLAQEKKWKDAAAKLRRALQMTPEDVNARLNLAWIEREFGERIDSEIQVFTAARLLGQEKYSFSLFAPSLEGNYVVGRLAILLGNLEYARKFLEPVLEAKPDHADARRAMAEIKAIENAAKGRKG
;
A
#
# COMPACT_ATOMS: atom_id res chain seq x y z
N MET A 1 -57.77 25.39 13.73
CA MET A 1 -58.60 25.50 12.51
C MET A 1 -58.30 24.27 11.67
N ILE A 2 -58.96 23.11 11.81
CA ILE A 2 -60.39 22.76 11.64
C ILE A 2 -60.97 23.35 10.35
N TYR A 3 -61.13 22.50 9.32
CA TYR A 3 -62.36 22.17 8.56
C TYR A 3 -61.97 21.05 7.57
N ARG A 4 -62.33 19.78 7.81
CA ARG A 4 -63.59 19.06 7.52
C ARG A 4 -63.85 18.77 6.04
N ALA A 5 -64.24 17.51 5.84
CA ALA A 5 -64.47 16.75 4.62
C ALA A 5 -65.80 17.04 3.91
N VAL A 6 -65.99 16.33 2.78
CA VAL A 6 -67.19 15.90 2.01
C VAL A 6 -66.87 16.19 0.54
N GLY A 7 -66.73 15.25 -0.39
CA GLY A 7 -67.46 14.02 -0.63
C GLY A 7 -68.33 14.23 -1.86
N ILE A 8 -68.00 13.61 -3.00
CA ILE A 8 -68.96 13.19 -4.05
C ILE A 8 -68.26 12.15 -4.94
N LEU A 9 -68.93 11.02 -5.02
CA LEU A 9 -68.68 9.85 -5.85
C LEU A 9 -69.33 10.12 -7.22
N VAL A 10 -68.58 10.07 -8.32
CA VAL A 10 -69.16 9.86 -9.65
C VAL A 10 -68.34 8.78 -10.34
N ALA A 11 -68.98 7.63 -10.49
CA ALA A 11 -68.53 6.52 -11.29
C ALA A 11 -68.66 6.88 -12.77
N ILE A 12 -67.55 6.87 -13.51
CA ILE A 12 -67.58 6.68 -14.96
C ILE A 12 -66.66 5.51 -15.29
N LEU A 13 -67.31 4.39 -15.59
CA LEU A 13 -66.76 3.23 -16.27
C LEU A 13 -66.19 3.70 -17.61
N SER A 14 -64.87 3.78 -17.71
CA SER A 14 -64.16 3.80 -18.99
C SER A 14 -63.25 2.59 -18.99
N ALA A 15 -63.58 1.60 -19.81
CA ALA A 15 -62.73 0.47 -20.11
C ALA A 15 -61.48 0.97 -20.87
N LEU A 16 -60.53 1.52 -20.13
CA LEU A 16 -59.14 1.63 -20.56
C LEU A 16 -58.53 0.25 -20.37
N ILE A 17 -58.38 -0.47 -21.48
CA ILE A 17 -57.37 -1.52 -21.58
C ILE A 17 -56.03 -0.80 -21.40
N VAL A 18 -55.59 -0.68 -20.15
CA VAL A 18 -54.20 -0.39 -19.83
C VAL A 18 -53.46 -1.66 -20.24
N ILE A 19 -52.91 -1.65 -21.45
CA ILE A 19 -51.77 -2.49 -21.79
C ILE A 19 -50.67 -1.99 -20.86
N GLY A 20 -50.60 -2.56 -19.65
CA GLY A 20 -49.44 -2.38 -18.79
C GLY A 20 -48.20 -2.78 -19.61
N PRO A 21 -47.04 -2.12 -19.41
CA PRO A 21 -45.82 -2.64 -20.00
C PRO A 21 -45.73 -4.10 -19.60
N THR A 22 -45.69 -4.99 -20.60
CA THR A 22 -45.31 -6.38 -20.41
C THR A 22 -44.06 -6.35 -19.55
N THR A 23 -44.20 -6.66 -18.26
CA THR A 23 -43.08 -7.04 -17.41
C THR A 23 -42.47 -8.20 -18.16
N ALA A 24 -41.36 -7.94 -18.86
CA ALA A 24 -40.58 -8.97 -19.49
C ALA A 24 -40.38 -10.03 -18.40
N ALA A 25 -40.99 -11.20 -18.59
CA ALA A 25 -40.88 -12.30 -17.65
C ALA A 25 -39.39 -12.46 -17.37
N GLU A 26 -39.00 -12.30 -16.10
CA GLU A 26 -37.61 -12.37 -15.69
C GLU A 26 -37.10 -13.73 -16.19
N GLU A 27 -36.24 -13.70 -17.22
CA GLU A 27 -35.86 -14.93 -17.93
C GLU A 27 -35.24 -15.87 -16.91
N GLU A 28 -35.87 -17.03 -16.71
CA GLU A 28 -35.47 -17.98 -15.67
C GLU A 28 -34.05 -18.46 -15.96
N LEU A 29 -33.10 -18.02 -15.14
CA LEU A 29 -31.69 -18.37 -15.32
C LEU A 29 -31.47 -19.82 -14.88
N LYS A 30 -30.87 -20.61 -15.78
CA LYS A 30 -30.34 -21.92 -15.42
C LYS A 30 -29.03 -21.77 -14.65
N GLN A 31 -28.64 -22.84 -13.94
CA GLN A 31 -27.41 -22.88 -13.17
C GLN A 31 -26.59 -24.15 -13.44
N LEU A 32 -25.27 -24.00 -13.44
CA LEU A 32 -24.30 -25.11 -13.39
C LEU A 32 -23.34 -24.83 -12.25
N SER A 33 -23.04 -25.83 -11.42
CA SER A 33 -22.15 -25.66 -10.27
C SER A 33 -21.09 -26.76 -10.20
N ALA A 34 -19.87 -26.37 -9.88
CA ALA A 34 -18.76 -27.28 -9.58
C ALA A 34 -17.75 -26.58 -8.66
N ASN A 35 -17.21 -27.31 -7.68
CA ASN A 35 -16.17 -26.84 -6.74
C ASN A 35 -16.49 -25.49 -6.05
N GLY A 36 -17.76 -25.26 -5.72
CA GLY A 36 -18.22 -24.02 -5.10
C GLY A 36 -18.20 -22.80 -6.03
N ILE A 37 -18.13 -23.01 -7.36
CA ILE A 37 -18.42 -22.01 -8.38
C ILE A 37 -19.76 -22.35 -9.01
N THR A 38 -20.62 -21.36 -9.20
CA THR A 38 -21.91 -21.46 -9.89
C THR A 38 -21.92 -20.49 -11.06
N VAL A 39 -22.33 -20.96 -12.24
CA VAL A 39 -22.57 -20.12 -13.42
C VAL A 39 -24.07 -20.03 -13.66
N HIS A 40 -24.62 -18.83 -13.60
CA HIS A 40 -26.01 -18.51 -13.94
C HIS A 40 -26.10 -18.04 -15.39
N TYR A 41 -27.02 -18.59 -16.18
CA TYR A 41 -27.07 -18.35 -17.62
C TYR A 41 -28.48 -18.48 -18.22
N PRO A 42 -28.80 -17.71 -19.28
CA PRO A 42 -29.99 -17.95 -20.11
C PRO A 42 -29.95 -19.33 -20.78
N ALA A 43 -31.10 -19.94 -21.04
CA ALA A 43 -31.16 -21.31 -21.60
C ALA A 43 -30.40 -21.47 -22.93
N THR A 44 -30.28 -20.39 -23.71
CA THR A 44 -29.54 -20.33 -24.99
C THR A 44 -28.01 -20.36 -24.85
N MET A 45 -27.48 -20.21 -23.64
CA MET A 45 -26.04 -20.04 -23.37
C MET A 45 -25.40 -21.25 -22.65
N GLU A 46 -26.02 -22.44 -22.71
CA GLU A 46 -25.54 -23.61 -21.96
C GLU A 46 -24.09 -24.02 -22.34
N ALA A 47 -23.74 -23.94 -23.62
CA ALA A 47 -22.39 -24.27 -24.08
C ALA A 47 -21.34 -23.28 -23.54
N GLN A 48 -21.67 -21.98 -23.50
CA GLN A 48 -20.84 -20.94 -22.89
C GLN A 48 -20.70 -21.17 -21.39
N ALA A 49 -21.79 -21.53 -20.71
CA ALA A 49 -21.79 -21.76 -19.27
C ALA A 49 -20.89 -22.93 -18.87
N LYS A 50 -20.92 -24.04 -19.63
CA LYS A 50 -20.01 -25.17 -19.42
C LYS A 50 -18.54 -24.78 -19.58
N ARG A 51 -18.21 -24.03 -20.64
CA ARG A 51 -16.84 -23.53 -20.89
C ARG A 51 -16.35 -22.60 -19.78
N ILE A 52 -17.19 -21.66 -19.34
CA ILE A 52 -16.86 -20.72 -18.27
C ILE A 52 -16.71 -21.44 -16.93
N LEU A 53 -17.58 -22.40 -16.61
CA LEU A 53 -17.46 -23.17 -15.37
C LEU A 53 -16.14 -23.94 -15.34
N GLU A 54 -15.79 -24.65 -16.41
CA GLU A 54 -14.53 -25.40 -16.50
C GLU A 54 -13.31 -24.47 -16.30
N MET A 55 -13.31 -23.32 -16.97
CA MET A 55 -12.25 -22.31 -16.85
C MET A 55 -12.14 -21.78 -15.41
N ALA A 56 -13.27 -21.38 -14.82
CA ALA A 56 -13.32 -20.78 -13.48
C ALA A 56 -12.90 -21.77 -12.40
N VAL A 57 -13.35 -23.03 -12.48
CA VAL A 57 -12.91 -24.09 -11.56
C VAL A 57 -11.40 -24.30 -11.62
N LYS A 58 -10.81 -24.25 -12.81
CA LYS A 58 -9.38 -24.47 -12.99
C LYS A 58 -8.52 -23.28 -12.54
N GLN A 59 -8.97 -22.05 -12.82
CA GLN A 59 -8.09 -20.86 -12.76
C GLN A 59 -8.51 -19.81 -11.73
N ILE A 60 -9.77 -19.79 -11.30
CA ILE A 60 -10.32 -18.77 -10.40
C ILE A 60 -10.59 -19.36 -9.00
N GLN A 61 -11.12 -20.58 -8.95
CA GLN A 61 -11.50 -21.26 -7.71
C GLN A 61 -10.37 -21.35 -6.67
N PRO A 62 -9.09 -21.62 -7.03
CA PRO A 62 -8.01 -21.64 -6.04
C PRO A 62 -7.86 -20.32 -5.27
N SER A 63 -8.06 -19.18 -5.94
CA SER A 63 -7.99 -17.86 -5.31
C SER A 63 -9.24 -17.51 -4.52
N VAL A 64 -10.42 -17.95 -4.98
CA VAL A 64 -11.66 -17.86 -4.18
C VAL A 64 -11.51 -18.61 -2.86
N GLU A 65 -10.85 -19.77 -2.88
CA GLU A 65 -10.61 -20.56 -1.68
C GLU A 65 -9.67 -19.87 -0.68
N ILE A 66 -8.66 -19.13 -1.17
CA ILE A 66 -7.83 -18.28 -0.31
C ILE A 66 -8.70 -17.26 0.43
N HIS A 67 -9.63 -16.59 -0.26
CA HIS A 67 -10.52 -15.63 0.41
C HIS A 67 -11.50 -16.27 1.38
N ARG A 68 -12.02 -17.47 1.11
CA ARG A 68 -12.84 -18.21 2.10
C ARG A 68 -12.06 -18.50 3.38
N GLN A 69 -10.78 -18.86 3.24
CA GLN A 69 -9.89 -19.06 4.38
C GLN A 69 -9.60 -17.73 5.10
N ILE A 70 -9.43 -16.60 4.39
CA ILE A 70 -9.33 -15.27 5.02
C ILE A 70 -10.57 -14.93 5.84
N VAL A 71 -11.77 -15.15 5.29
CA VAL A 71 -13.03 -14.91 6.02
C VAL A 71 -13.11 -15.75 7.29
N THR A 72 -12.68 -17.01 7.20
CA THR A 72 -12.61 -17.93 8.35
C THR A 72 -11.58 -17.48 9.37
N LEU A 73 -10.37 -17.11 8.94
CA LEU A 73 -9.29 -16.63 9.81
C LEU A 73 -9.71 -15.34 10.55
N LEU A 74 -10.47 -14.47 9.88
CA LEU A 74 -10.99 -13.22 10.41
C LEU A 74 -12.41 -13.37 11.01
N ALA A 75 -12.81 -14.57 11.46
CA ALA A 75 -14.14 -14.80 12.02
C ALA A 75 -14.45 -13.85 13.19
N ASP A 76 -13.46 -13.60 14.06
CA ASP A 76 -13.53 -12.67 15.20
C ASP A 76 -12.44 -11.58 15.11
N PRO A 77 -12.67 -10.48 14.37
CA PRO A 77 -11.74 -9.36 14.30
C PRO A 77 -11.45 -8.70 15.65
N GLY A 78 -12.36 -8.83 16.62
CA GLY A 78 -12.21 -8.25 17.97
C GLY A 78 -11.13 -8.96 18.76
N ALA A 79 -11.20 -10.29 18.86
CA ALA A 79 -10.18 -11.11 19.53
C ALA A 79 -8.80 -10.93 18.89
N ILE A 80 -8.72 -10.89 17.57
CA ILE A 80 -7.45 -10.67 16.83
C ILE A 80 -6.87 -9.30 17.15
N ALA A 81 -7.71 -8.26 17.19
CA ALA A 81 -7.25 -6.91 17.53
C ALA A 81 -6.77 -6.81 18.98
N THR A 82 -7.43 -7.50 19.93
CA THR A 82 -6.96 -7.63 21.31
C THR A 82 -5.59 -8.29 21.37
N ASP A 83 -5.39 -9.41 20.67
CA ASP A 83 -4.10 -10.10 20.62
C ASP A 83 -2.97 -9.23 20.07
N ILE A 84 -3.27 -8.41 19.04
CA ILE A 84 -2.31 -7.45 18.48
C ILE A 84 -2.01 -6.35 19.51
N ALA A 85 -3.03 -5.75 20.12
CA ALA A 85 -2.90 -4.70 21.12
C ALA A 85 -2.07 -5.17 22.34
N ASP A 86 -2.31 -6.39 22.82
CA ASP A 86 -1.58 -7.00 23.92
C ASP A 86 -0.10 -7.22 23.59
N LEU A 87 0.20 -7.70 22.38
CA LEU A 87 1.58 -7.91 21.93
C LEU A 87 2.33 -6.59 21.76
N LEU A 88 1.63 -5.55 21.28
CA LEU A 88 2.20 -4.20 21.13
C LEU A 88 2.22 -3.40 22.45
N GLY A 89 1.49 -3.84 23.48
CA GLY A 89 1.39 -3.15 24.76
C GLY A 89 0.61 -1.83 24.68
N SER A 90 -0.40 -1.75 23.82
CA SER A 90 -1.17 -0.53 23.58
C SER A 90 -2.64 -0.84 23.31
N GLU A 91 -3.51 -0.60 24.29
CA GLU A 91 -4.97 -0.77 24.13
C GLU A 91 -5.55 0.24 23.12
N GLU A 92 -4.93 1.42 23.00
CA GLU A 92 -5.37 2.48 22.09
C GLU A 92 -5.41 2.05 20.61
N VAL A 93 -4.62 1.02 20.24
CA VAL A 93 -4.62 0.52 18.85
C VAL A 93 -5.74 -0.46 18.54
N GLN A 94 -6.39 -1.01 19.56
CA GLN A 94 -7.32 -2.14 19.42
C GLN A 94 -8.50 -1.81 18.51
N ASP A 95 -9.20 -0.69 18.76
CA ASP A 95 -10.44 -0.38 18.03
C ASP A 95 -10.21 -0.12 16.55
N LYS A 96 -9.20 0.67 16.20
CA LYS A 96 -8.85 0.94 14.81
C LYS A 96 -8.34 -0.32 14.09
N THR A 97 -7.61 -1.18 14.80
CA THR A 97 -7.17 -2.48 14.29
C THR A 97 -8.36 -3.39 14.00
N ARG A 98 -9.33 -3.47 14.92
CA ARG A 98 -10.58 -4.23 14.75
C ARG A 98 -11.36 -3.77 13.53
N ILE A 99 -11.56 -2.46 13.37
CA ILE A 99 -12.26 -1.87 12.21
C ILE A 99 -11.57 -2.27 10.90
N ARG A 100 -10.24 -2.19 10.86
CA ARG A 100 -9.45 -2.54 9.67
C ARG A 100 -9.54 -4.03 9.33
N LEU A 101 -9.45 -4.92 10.32
CA LEU A 101 -9.63 -6.36 10.12
C LEU A 101 -11.04 -6.70 9.65
N ALA A 102 -12.07 -6.05 10.20
CA ALA A 102 -13.45 -6.20 9.75
C ALA A 102 -13.63 -5.76 8.28
N ALA A 103 -12.99 -4.66 7.87
CA ALA A 103 -13.01 -4.21 6.48
C ALA A 103 -12.35 -5.23 5.52
N PHE A 104 -11.24 -5.87 5.93
CA PHE A 104 -10.63 -6.95 5.15
C PHE A 104 -11.53 -8.19 5.04
N LYS A 105 -12.22 -8.55 6.13
CA LYS A 105 -13.20 -9.64 6.13
C LYS A 105 -14.34 -9.34 5.15
N LEU A 106 -14.96 -8.16 5.26
CA LEU A 106 -16.04 -7.71 4.38
C LEU A 106 -15.62 -7.74 2.91
N LYS A 107 -14.42 -7.22 2.61
CA LYS A 107 -13.85 -7.27 1.25
C LYS A 107 -13.71 -8.71 0.75
N SER A 108 -13.24 -9.63 1.60
CA SER A 108 -13.08 -11.04 1.21
C SER A 108 -14.42 -11.74 1.04
N GLU A 109 -15.43 -11.43 1.85
CA GLU A 109 -16.80 -11.92 1.69
C GLU A 109 -17.40 -11.45 0.36
N ALA A 110 -17.24 -10.17 0.02
CA ALA A 110 -17.65 -9.61 -1.26
C ALA A 110 -16.96 -10.30 -2.45
N LEU A 111 -15.64 -10.51 -2.36
CA LEU A 111 -14.87 -11.22 -3.39
C LEU A 111 -15.32 -12.67 -3.54
N VAL A 112 -15.51 -13.40 -2.44
CA VAL A 112 -16.02 -14.77 -2.49
C VAL A 112 -17.40 -14.80 -3.14
N ALA A 113 -18.31 -13.91 -2.76
CA ALA A 113 -19.65 -13.86 -3.32
C ALA A 113 -19.62 -13.60 -4.84
N CYS A 114 -18.88 -12.58 -5.28
CA CYS A 114 -18.79 -12.24 -6.70
C CYS A 114 -18.16 -13.36 -7.53
N PHE A 115 -17.04 -13.93 -7.08
CA PHE A 115 -16.29 -14.89 -7.90
C PHE A 115 -16.74 -16.34 -7.71
N SER A 116 -17.55 -16.64 -6.70
CA SER A 116 -18.27 -17.92 -6.61
C SER A 116 -19.53 -17.94 -7.48
N ASN A 117 -20.08 -16.78 -7.85
CA ASN A 117 -21.29 -16.67 -8.66
C ASN A 117 -20.98 -15.93 -9.96
N ILE A 118 -20.82 -16.64 -11.05
CA ILE A 118 -20.60 -16.04 -12.38
C ILE A 118 -21.93 -15.92 -13.10
N ARG A 119 -22.19 -14.78 -13.75
CA ARG A 119 -23.42 -14.55 -14.51
C ARG A 119 -23.11 -14.32 -15.98
N LEU A 120 -23.67 -15.14 -16.88
CA LEU A 120 -23.62 -14.89 -18.31
C LEU A 120 -24.67 -13.85 -18.70
N ILE A 121 -24.24 -12.83 -19.43
CA ILE A 121 -25.07 -11.68 -19.77
C ILE A 121 -24.96 -11.41 -21.28
N PRO A 122 -26.08 -11.29 -22.01
CA PRO A 122 -26.06 -10.83 -23.38
C PRO A 122 -25.39 -9.45 -23.49
N THR A 123 -24.39 -9.33 -24.36
CA THR A 123 -23.61 -8.09 -24.52
C THR A 123 -24.51 -6.92 -24.93
N ALA A 124 -25.49 -7.18 -25.81
CA ALA A 124 -26.45 -6.19 -26.26
C ALA A 124 -27.24 -5.58 -25.09
N ASP A 125 -27.70 -6.41 -24.15
CA ASP A 125 -28.49 -5.98 -23.00
C ASP A 125 -27.68 -5.12 -22.05
N ALA A 126 -26.44 -5.54 -21.75
CA ALA A 126 -25.53 -4.78 -20.90
C ALA A 126 -25.15 -3.43 -21.52
N VAL A 127 -24.92 -3.38 -22.83
CA VAL A 127 -24.66 -2.13 -23.57
C VAL A 127 -25.88 -1.22 -23.55
N ALA A 128 -27.09 -1.75 -23.78
CA ALA A 128 -28.32 -0.99 -23.79
C ALA A 128 -28.62 -0.34 -22.42
N LYS A 129 -28.31 -1.05 -21.33
CA LYS A 129 -28.45 -0.55 -19.95
C LYS A 129 -27.29 0.33 -19.49
N GLY A 130 -26.22 0.45 -20.30
CA GLY A 130 -25.01 1.19 -19.94
C GLY A 130 -24.14 0.50 -18.87
N GLY A 131 -24.43 -0.75 -18.53
CA GLY A 131 -23.77 -1.48 -17.45
C GLY A 131 -24.56 -2.67 -16.93
N VAL A 132 -24.09 -3.22 -15.80
CA VAL A 132 -24.73 -4.30 -15.05
C VAL A 132 -24.62 -3.98 -13.57
N ASP A 133 -25.75 -4.04 -12.86
CA ASP A 133 -25.77 -4.13 -11.40
C ASP A 133 -25.48 -5.59 -11.01
N ALA A 134 -24.27 -5.83 -10.52
CA ALA A 134 -23.82 -7.11 -10.02
C ALA A 134 -23.55 -7.04 -8.50
N GLY A 135 -24.40 -6.29 -7.78
CA GLY A 135 -24.31 -6.13 -6.33
C GLY A 135 -23.14 -5.23 -5.94
N VAL A 136 -22.23 -5.75 -5.13
CA VAL A 136 -20.98 -5.05 -4.77
C VAL A 136 -20.02 -4.88 -5.96
N MET A 137 -20.22 -5.62 -7.06
CA MET A 137 -19.46 -5.41 -8.29
C MET A 137 -20.23 -4.48 -9.23
N GLN A 138 -19.64 -3.33 -9.51
CA GLN A 138 -20.21 -2.30 -10.37
C GLN A 138 -19.59 -2.37 -11.75
N VAL A 139 -20.41 -2.57 -12.78
CA VAL A 139 -19.92 -2.68 -14.16
C VAL A 139 -20.55 -1.60 -15.03
N ARG A 140 -19.70 -0.77 -15.63
CA ARG A 140 -20.11 0.35 -16.50
C ARG A 140 -19.58 0.16 -17.90
N TYR A 141 -20.45 0.33 -18.89
CA TYR A 141 -20.04 0.37 -20.29
C TYR A 141 -19.49 1.76 -20.68
N VAL A 142 -18.33 1.79 -21.31
CA VAL A 142 -17.67 3.01 -21.80
C VAL A 142 -17.77 3.02 -23.33
N LYS A 143 -18.62 3.91 -23.86
CA LYS A 143 -18.93 4.00 -25.30
C LYS A 143 -17.69 4.27 -26.15
N ASP A 144 -16.83 5.19 -25.70
CA ASP A 144 -15.68 5.66 -26.49
C ASP A 144 -14.64 4.57 -26.74
N THR A 145 -14.42 3.69 -25.77
CA THR A 145 -13.49 2.56 -25.90
C THR A 145 -14.19 1.26 -26.29
N ASN A 146 -15.53 1.24 -26.27
CA ASN A 146 -16.32 0.02 -26.38
C ASN A 146 -15.78 -1.03 -25.37
N GLU A 147 -15.74 -0.70 -24.09
CA GLU A 147 -15.25 -1.60 -23.02
C GLU A 147 -16.14 -1.54 -21.78
N PHE A 148 -16.14 -2.61 -21.00
CA PHE A 148 -16.75 -2.63 -19.67
C PHE A 148 -15.67 -2.37 -18.62
N LYS A 149 -15.90 -1.37 -17.77
CA LYS A 149 -15.07 -1.10 -16.60
C LYS A 149 -15.74 -1.72 -15.38
N ILE A 150 -14.97 -2.51 -14.63
CA ILE A 150 -15.43 -3.22 -13.44
C ILE A 150 -14.77 -2.58 -12.21
N GLY A 151 -15.55 -2.36 -11.16
CA GLY A 151 -15.06 -1.92 -9.86
C GLY A 151 -15.80 -2.60 -8.72
N LEU A 152 -15.24 -2.55 -7.52
CA LEU A 152 -15.90 -3.00 -6.29
C LEU A 152 -16.36 -1.79 -5.48
N ASP A 153 -17.65 -1.72 -5.17
CA ASP A 153 -18.22 -0.76 -4.24
C ASP A 153 -18.32 -1.40 -2.85
N LEU A 154 -17.27 -1.22 -2.05
CA LEU A 154 -17.21 -1.71 -0.67
C LEU A 154 -17.73 -0.69 0.34
N GLU A 155 -17.86 0.59 -0.03
CA GLU A 155 -18.32 1.64 0.86
C GLU A 155 -19.83 1.49 1.14
N ASN A 156 -20.58 1.07 0.13
CA ASN A 156 -22.02 0.82 0.23
C ASN A 156 -22.36 -0.68 0.33
N ALA A 157 -21.38 -1.54 0.59
CA ALA A 157 -21.59 -2.98 0.67
C ALA A 157 -22.36 -3.37 1.96
N ASP A 158 -23.62 -3.74 1.80
CA ASP A 158 -24.41 -4.41 2.82
C ASP A 158 -24.56 -5.92 2.53
N ALA A 159 -25.21 -6.64 3.45
CA ALA A 159 -25.41 -8.08 3.32
C ALA A 159 -26.20 -8.47 2.06
N ASP A 160 -27.15 -7.65 1.63
CA ASP A 160 -27.97 -7.90 0.44
C ASP A 160 -27.16 -7.65 -0.84
N ALA A 161 -26.38 -6.57 -0.89
CA ALA A 161 -25.46 -6.27 -1.99
C ALA A 161 -24.41 -7.37 -2.17
N ILE A 162 -23.85 -7.88 -1.08
CA ILE A 162 -22.90 -9.01 -1.12
C ILE A 162 -23.60 -10.27 -1.61
N LYS A 163 -24.80 -10.58 -1.12
CA LYS A 163 -25.58 -11.75 -1.54
C LYS A 163 -25.93 -11.73 -3.03
N ARG A 164 -26.16 -10.54 -3.60
CA ARG A 164 -26.38 -10.34 -5.05
C ARG A 164 -25.08 -10.25 -5.86
N GLY A 165 -23.93 -10.26 -5.19
CA GLY A 165 -22.61 -10.19 -5.81
C GLY A 165 -22.41 -11.29 -6.84
N CYS A 166 -22.08 -10.90 -8.08
CA CYS A 166 -21.70 -11.85 -9.13
C CYS A 166 -20.59 -11.28 -10.02
N PHE A 167 -19.82 -12.16 -10.67
CA PHE A 167 -18.85 -11.78 -11.69
C PHE A 167 -19.50 -11.89 -13.07
N PRO A 168 -19.77 -10.77 -13.77
CA PRO A 168 -20.45 -10.81 -15.05
C PRO A 168 -19.51 -11.20 -16.19
N VAL A 169 -19.97 -12.11 -17.05
CA VAL A 169 -19.29 -12.52 -18.28
C VAL A 169 -20.20 -12.23 -19.47
N PHE A 170 -19.68 -11.47 -20.43
CA PHE A 170 -20.47 -10.96 -21.55
C PHE A 170 -20.39 -11.90 -22.76
N VAL A 171 -21.55 -12.28 -23.28
CA VAL A 171 -21.70 -13.17 -24.43
C VAL A 171 -22.27 -12.39 -25.62
N ASN A 172 -21.61 -12.46 -26.77
CA ASN A 172 -22.06 -11.80 -28.00
C ASN A 172 -23.21 -12.60 -28.65
N ALA A 173 -23.90 -11.99 -29.62
CA ALA A 173 -25.03 -12.62 -30.30
C ALA A 173 -24.64 -13.90 -31.08
N ASP A 174 -23.38 -14.00 -31.52
CA ASP A 174 -22.82 -15.19 -32.19
C ASP A 174 -22.42 -16.31 -31.20
N GLY A 175 -22.63 -16.10 -29.90
CA GLY A 175 -22.24 -17.03 -28.84
C GLY A 175 -20.76 -16.99 -28.45
N SER A 176 -19.95 -16.09 -29.02
CA SER A 176 -18.59 -15.83 -28.56
C SER A 176 -18.60 -15.11 -27.21
N ILE A 177 -17.64 -15.41 -26.34
CA ILE A 177 -17.49 -14.74 -25.05
C ILE A 177 -16.52 -13.57 -25.23
N ARG A 178 -16.95 -12.38 -24.79
CA ARG A 178 -16.11 -11.18 -24.86
C ARG A 178 -14.90 -11.35 -23.94
N VAL A 179 -13.70 -11.09 -24.47
CA VAL A 179 -12.42 -11.19 -23.74
C VAL A 179 -12.24 -12.51 -22.98
N GLU A 180 -12.72 -13.63 -23.54
CA GLU A 180 -12.72 -14.96 -22.91
C GLU A 180 -11.36 -15.35 -22.31
N ASN A 181 -10.27 -15.09 -23.03
CA ASN A 181 -8.92 -15.42 -22.61
C ASN A 181 -8.36 -14.53 -21.47
N LYS A 182 -9.00 -13.38 -21.19
CA LYS A 182 -8.60 -12.47 -20.11
C LYS A 182 -9.43 -12.63 -18.84
N ILE A 183 -10.50 -13.43 -18.87
CA ILE A 183 -11.36 -13.64 -17.70
C ILE A 183 -10.56 -14.08 -16.46
N PRO A 184 -9.64 -15.06 -16.54
CA PRO A 184 -8.84 -15.46 -15.38
C PRO A 184 -7.94 -14.33 -14.88
N GLU A 185 -7.26 -13.62 -15.79
CA GLU A 185 -6.40 -12.47 -15.45
C GLU A 185 -7.21 -11.40 -14.71
N MET A 186 -8.35 -11.00 -15.27
CA MET A 186 -9.25 -10.03 -14.65
C MET A 186 -9.72 -10.47 -13.26
N ALA A 187 -10.05 -11.75 -13.07
CA ALA A 187 -10.46 -12.26 -11.76
C ALA A 187 -9.30 -12.27 -10.76
N LEU A 188 -8.10 -12.66 -11.20
CA LEU A 188 -6.90 -12.71 -10.39
C LEU A 188 -6.37 -11.31 -10.04
N ASP A 189 -6.66 -10.27 -10.82
CA ASP A 189 -6.37 -8.89 -10.45
C ASP A 189 -7.15 -8.44 -9.19
N PHE A 190 -8.35 -8.98 -8.98
CA PHE A 190 -9.15 -8.72 -7.77
C PHE A 190 -8.81 -9.66 -6.62
N LEU A 191 -8.69 -10.95 -6.91
CA LEU A 191 -8.51 -12.00 -5.91
C LEU A 191 -7.06 -12.16 -5.46
N GLY A 192 -6.10 -11.81 -6.31
CA GLY A 192 -4.71 -12.27 -6.20
C GLY A 192 -4.58 -13.79 -6.35
N SER A 193 -3.37 -14.32 -6.20
CA SER A 193 -3.08 -15.76 -6.45
C SER A 193 -2.14 -16.42 -5.45
N SER A 194 -1.52 -15.64 -4.56
CA SER A 194 -0.51 -16.16 -3.63
C SER A 194 -1.15 -16.63 -2.31
N GLN A 195 -0.75 -17.80 -1.83
CA GLN A 195 -1.11 -18.28 -0.49
C GLN A 195 -0.69 -17.30 0.61
N THR A 196 0.36 -16.49 0.39
CA THR A 196 0.78 -15.45 1.36
C THR A 196 -0.31 -14.41 1.65
N MET A 197 -1.34 -14.29 0.80
CA MET A 197 -2.48 -13.41 1.06
C MET A 197 -3.31 -13.85 2.27
N LEU A 198 -3.25 -15.13 2.68
CA LEU A 198 -3.94 -15.61 3.87
C LEU A 198 -3.52 -14.83 5.13
N VAL A 199 -2.25 -14.42 5.21
CA VAL A 199 -1.70 -13.73 6.39
C VAL A 199 -1.61 -12.22 6.19
N ALA A 200 -1.81 -11.72 4.97
CA ALA A 200 -1.65 -10.32 4.62
C ALA A 200 -2.59 -9.37 5.39
N PRO A 201 -3.90 -9.65 5.57
CA PRO A 201 -4.80 -8.77 6.32
C PRO A 201 -4.32 -8.46 7.75
N ILE A 202 -3.83 -9.49 8.45
CA ILE A 202 -3.31 -9.34 9.81
C ILE A 202 -1.99 -8.55 9.77
N HIS A 203 -1.10 -8.87 8.83
CA HIS A 203 0.16 -8.15 8.68
C HIS A 203 -0.02 -6.65 8.39
N GLU A 204 -0.89 -6.31 7.44
CA GLU A 204 -1.21 -4.93 7.10
C GLU A 204 -1.88 -4.20 8.27
N ALA A 205 -2.73 -4.87 9.04
CA ALA A 205 -3.34 -4.29 10.23
C ALA A 205 -2.29 -3.96 11.30
N VAL A 206 -1.31 -4.85 11.51
CA VAL A 206 -0.20 -4.61 12.46
C VAL A 206 0.73 -3.49 11.98
N ILE A 207 1.12 -3.47 10.70
CA ILE A 207 1.92 -2.38 10.13
C ILE A 207 1.19 -1.05 10.32
N HIS A 208 -0.11 -1.02 10.05
CA HIS A 208 -0.91 0.18 10.23
C HIS A 208 -0.97 0.63 11.70
N ALA A 209 -1.15 -0.30 12.64
CA ALA A 209 -1.11 0.01 14.07
C ALA A 209 0.25 0.65 14.47
N ILE A 210 1.36 0.02 14.09
CA ILE A 210 2.71 0.52 14.41
C ILE A 210 2.98 1.89 13.78
N THR A 211 2.68 2.06 12.49
CA THR A 211 3.09 3.26 11.76
C THR A 211 2.14 4.43 11.93
N GLN A 212 0.83 4.20 11.97
CA GLN A 212 -0.18 5.27 11.99
C GLN A 212 -0.73 5.57 13.38
N GLN A 213 -0.71 4.60 14.30
CA GLN A 213 -1.32 4.77 15.61
C GLN A 213 -0.24 4.94 16.68
N LEU A 214 0.84 4.16 16.62
CA LEU A 214 2.01 4.33 17.49
C LEU A 214 3.01 5.36 16.94
N ASN A 215 2.76 5.86 15.72
CA ASN A 215 3.55 6.89 15.05
C ASN A 215 5.05 6.53 14.89
N LEU A 216 5.36 5.23 14.80
CA LEU A 216 6.72 4.74 14.59
C LEU A 216 7.03 4.73 13.09
N TYR A 217 7.29 5.92 12.54
CA TYR A 217 7.54 6.12 11.12
C TYR A 217 8.68 7.10 10.86
N HIS A 218 9.91 6.62 11.04
CA HIS A 218 11.15 7.31 10.69
C HIS A 218 11.76 6.66 9.43
N PRO A 219 12.44 7.42 8.54
CA PRO A 219 12.93 6.90 7.26
C PRO A 219 13.73 5.61 7.38
N PHE A 220 14.61 5.49 8.38
CA PHE A 220 15.52 4.33 8.54
C PHE A 220 15.12 3.33 9.61
N THR A 221 13.88 3.39 10.12
CA THR A 221 13.39 2.44 11.12
C THR A 221 12.54 1.32 10.54
N ARG A 222 12.59 1.14 9.21
CA ARG A 222 11.81 0.11 8.51
C ARG A 222 12.11 -1.30 9.02
N TRP A 223 13.38 -1.59 9.34
CA TRP A 223 13.77 -2.86 9.93
C TRP A 223 12.99 -3.17 11.22
N PHE A 224 12.65 -2.15 12.01
CA PHE A 224 11.90 -2.32 13.24
C PHE A 224 10.41 -2.52 12.93
N THR A 225 9.83 -1.69 12.06
CA THR A 225 8.39 -1.76 11.73
C THR A 225 8.03 -3.05 11.00
N GLU A 226 8.81 -3.45 9.99
CA GLU A 226 8.64 -4.71 9.25
C GLU A 226 8.97 -5.91 10.15
N GLY A 227 10.06 -5.83 10.92
CA GLY A 227 10.48 -6.92 11.79
C GLY A 227 9.47 -7.22 12.90
N VAL A 228 8.97 -6.18 13.59
CA VAL A 228 7.94 -6.31 14.62
C VAL A 228 6.62 -6.76 14.00
N SER A 229 6.20 -6.17 12.88
CA SER A 229 4.92 -6.56 12.26
C SER A 229 4.93 -8.02 11.81
N GLY A 230 5.99 -8.51 11.17
CA GLY A 230 6.13 -9.92 10.81
C GLY A 230 6.15 -10.83 12.04
N TRP A 231 6.84 -10.43 13.11
CA TRP A 231 6.88 -11.18 14.37
C TRP A 231 5.53 -11.29 15.07
N VAL A 232 4.76 -10.19 15.14
CA VAL A 232 3.40 -10.17 15.70
C VAL A 232 2.47 -11.02 14.82
N THR A 233 2.52 -10.82 13.51
CA THR A 233 1.68 -11.56 12.54
C THR A 233 1.86 -13.06 12.70
N ARG A 234 3.11 -13.55 12.73
CA ARG A 234 3.41 -14.98 12.90
C ARG A 234 2.80 -15.56 14.17
N ARG A 235 2.80 -14.81 15.27
CA ARG A 235 2.18 -15.25 16.54
C ARG A 235 0.67 -15.30 16.48
N VAL A 236 0.07 -14.23 15.98
CA VAL A 236 -1.39 -14.11 15.90
C VAL A 236 -1.92 -15.19 14.98
N VAL A 237 -1.36 -15.31 13.77
CA VAL A 237 -1.72 -16.36 12.80
C VAL A 237 -1.50 -17.76 13.38
N GLY A 238 -0.33 -18.04 13.96
CA GLY A 238 -0.03 -19.36 14.50
C GLY A 238 -0.93 -19.78 15.68
N ARG A 239 -1.50 -18.81 16.40
CA ARG A 239 -2.49 -19.06 17.47
C ARG A 239 -3.88 -19.33 16.89
N LEU A 240 -4.29 -18.58 15.88
CA LEU A 240 -5.60 -18.72 15.24
C LEU A 240 -5.69 -20.01 14.44
N ASP A 241 -4.65 -20.33 13.66
CA ASP A 241 -4.56 -21.58 12.91
C ASP A 241 -3.10 -22.08 12.87
N PRO A 242 -2.77 -23.12 13.66
CA PRO A 242 -1.44 -23.74 13.66
C PRO A 242 -0.97 -24.23 12.29
N LYS A 243 -1.89 -24.57 11.36
CA LYS A 243 -1.52 -24.98 9.99
C LYS A 243 -0.94 -23.81 9.18
N LEU A 244 -1.36 -22.59 9.47
CA LEU A 244 -0.84 -21.38 8.84
C LEU A 244 0.48 -20.90 9.44
N ALA A 245 0.92 -21.45 10.58
CA ALA A 245 2.21 -21.11 11.19
C ALA A 245 3.38 -21.37 10.22
N THR A 246 3.37 -22.52 9.52
CA THR A 246 4.39 -22.85 8.52
C THR A 246 4.38 -21.88 7.34
N LEU A 247 3.19 -21.49 6.87
CA LEU A 247 3.06 -20.49 5.79
C LEU A 247 3.59 -19.12 6.24
N ALA A 248 3.25 -18.69 7.46
CA ALA A 248 3.76 -17.46 8.02
C ALA A 248 5.29 -17.47 8.15
N ASP A 249 5.87 -18.59 8.61
CA ASP A 249 7.31 -18.76 8.68
C ASP A 249 7.98 -18.70 7.30
N GLN A 250 7.44 -19.39 6.30
CA GLN A 250 7.95 -19.35 4.92
C GLN A 250 7.83 -17.96 4.29
N THR A 251 6.79 -17.20 4.67
CA THR A 251 6.56 -15.84 4.16
C THR A 251 7.60 -14.88 4.74
N PHE A 252 7.74 -14.88 6.07
CA PHE A 252 8.43 -13.83 6.81
C PHE A 252 9.86 -14.17 7.22
N LEU A 253 10.30 -15.44 7.24
CA LEU A 253 11.68 -15.79 7.60
C LEU A 253 12.57 -15.97 6.35
N PRO A 254 13.90 -15.81 6.49
CA PRO A 254 14.83 -15.99 5.38
C PRO A 254 14.85 -17.43 4.82
N GLY A 255 14.23 -17.61 3.66
CA GLY A 255 14.36 -18.83 2.85
C GLY A 255 15.70 -18.90 2.08
N PRO A 256 15.93 -19.98 1.31
CA PRO A 256 17.17 -20.18 0.56
C PRO A 256 17.56 -19.03 -0.37
N ALA A 257 16.59 -18.38 -1.02
CA ALA A 257 16.83 -17.24 -1.90
C ALA A 257 17.34 -16.01 -1.12
N ALA A 258 16.71 -15.67 0.01
CA ALA A 258 17.13 -14.56 0.85
C ALA A 258 18.53 -14.81 1.45
N LYS A 259 18.85 -16.05 1.81
CA LYS A 259 20.17 -16.44 2.32
C LYS A 259 21.33 -16.13 1.38
N LYS A 260 21.10 -16.20 0.06
CA LYS A 260 22.11 -15.82 -0.95
C LYS A 260 22.40 -14.31 -0.98
N LEU A 261 21.51 -13.50 -0.41
CA LEU A 261 21.62 -12.03 -0.39
C LEU A 261 22.12 -11.51 0.96
N ARG A 262 22.39 -12.39 1.93
CA ARG A 262 22.73 -12.01 3.32
C ARG A 262 23.86 -10.99 3.43
N ASP A 263 24.91 -11.13 2.64
CA ASP A 263 26.09 -10.27 2.70
C ASP A 263 25.87 -8.88 2.07
N LYS A 264 24.72 -8.68 1.42
CA LYS A 264 24.33 -7.40 0.82
C LYS A 264 23.37 -6.61 1.71
N ILE A 265 22.78 -7.23 2.74
CA ILE A 265 21.71 -6.63 3.54
C ILE A 265 22.27 -5.48 4.37
N ASN A 266 21.66 -4.30 4.29
CA ASN A 266 21.97 -3.19 5.18
C ASN A 266 20.69 -2.66 5.80
N LEU A 267 20.31 -3.21 6.96
CA LEU A 267 19.09 -2.82 7.66
C LEU A 267 19.12 -1.37 8.16
N LEU A 268 20.31 -0.84 8.48
CA LEU A 268 20.48 0.53 8.99
C LEU A 268 20.30 1.60 7.91
N ALA A 269 20.58 1.25 6.65
CA ALA A 269 20.38 2.13 5.50
C ALA A 269 19.17 1.74 4.64
N TRP A 270 18.27 0.90 5.14
CA TRP A 270 17.07 0.46 4.42
C TRP A 270 15.88 1.41 4.70
N PRO A 271 15.50 2.25 3.72
CA PRO A 271 14.45 3.24 3.94
C PRO A 271 13.03 2.65 3.95
N GLN A 272 12.09 3.33 4.62
CA GLN A 272 10.64 3.10 4.47
C GLN A 272 10.22 3.22 2.99
N SER A 273 9.19 2.50 2.59
CA SER A 273 8.73 2.43 1.19
C SER A 273 8.40 3.80 0.59
N ALA A 274 7.90 4.75 1.39
CA ALA A 274 7.62 6.11 0.91
C ALA A 274 8.87 6.91 0.53
N PHE A 275 10.06 6.44 0.92
CA PHE A 275 11.36 7.02 0.59
C PHE A 275 12.16 6.14 -0.38
N GLN A 276 11.47 5.36 -1.21
CA GLN A 276 12.07 4.49 -2.23
C GLN A 276 11.47 4.77 -3.61
N ASN A 277 12.30 4.63 -4.65
CA ASN A 277 11.84 4.66 -6.04
C ASN A 277 11.61 3.23 -6.54
N PHE A 278 10.39 2.72 -6.40
CA PHE A 278 10.03 1.39 -6.93
C PHE A 278 10.04 1.29 -8.47
N LYS A 279 10.20 2.43 -9.16
CA LYS A 279 10.32 2.49 -10.63
C LYS A 279 11.77 2.59 -11.10
N ASP A 280 12.73 2.68 -10.18
CA ASP A 280 14.15 2.64 -10.51
C ASP A 280 14.47 1.27 -11.15
N PRO A 281 15.09 1.22 -12.36
CA PRO A 281 15.56 -0.02 -12.95
C PRO A 281 16.53 -0.82 -12.06
N ALA A 282 17.18 -0.18 -11.09
CA ALA A 282 18.03 -0.82 -10.09
C ALA A 282 17.27 -1.38 -8.88
N PHE A 283 15.96 -1.15 -8.77
CA PHE A 283 15.13 -1.75 -7.72
C PHE A 283 15.08 -3.27 -7.91
N ASP A 284 15.51 -4.01 -6.89
CA ASP A 284 15.51 -5.47 -6.86
C ASP A 284 14.45 -5.98 -5.87
N PRO A 285 13.31 -6.51 -6.35
CA PRO A 285 12.27 -7.05 -5.48
C PRO A 285 12.75 -8.20 -4.58
N ALA A 286 13.74 -8.99 -5.02
CA ALA A 286 14.28 -10.08 -4.22
C ALA A 286 15.14 -9.55 -3.06
N MET A 287 15.88 -8.47 -3.30
CA MET A 287 16.63 -7.75 -2.26
C MET A 287 15.68 -7.14 -1.23
N GLU A 288 14.64 -6.44 -1.69
CA GLU A 288 13.62 -5.85 -0.83
C GLU A 288 12.93 -6.90 0.06
N ALA A 289 12.55 -8.05 -0.53
CA ALA A 289 11.99 -9.17 0.22
C ALA A 289 13.00 -9.76 1.22
N ALA A 290 14.29 -9.80 0.89
CA ALA A 290 15.33 -10.27 1.79
C ALA A 290 15.55 -9.31 2.98
N HIS A 291 15.51 -8.00 2.77
CA HIS A 291 15.55 -7.02 3.87
C HIS A 291 14.39 -7.22 4.85
N SER A 292 13.15 -7.32 4.34
CA SER A 292 11.98 -7.57 5.21
C SER A 292 12.14 -8.87 5.99
N ARG A 293 12.53 -9.97 5.33
CA ARG A 293 12.73 -11.27 6.00
C ARG A 293 13.82 -11.25 7.07
N TYR A 294 14.96 -10.60 6.80
CA TYR A 294 16.03 -10.48 7.78
C TYR A 294 15.67 -9.54 8.93
N SER A 295 14.82 -8.54 8.68
CA SER A 295 14.27 -7.70 9.74
C SER A 295 13.36 -8.50 10.69
N VAL A 296 12.54 -9.42 10.17
CA VAL A 296 11.73 -10.32 11.00
C VAL A 296 12.59 -11.33 11.74
N GLU A 297 13.63 -11.87 11.11
CA GLU A 297 14.58 -12.78 11.76
C GLU A 297 15.25 -12.10 12.97
N VAL A 298 15.82 -10.90 12.80
CA VAL A 298 16.56 -10.22 13.87
C VAL A 298 15.65 -9.84 15.04
N ILE A 299 14.42 -9.39 14.77
CA ILE A 299 13.42 -9.12 15.81
C ILE A 299 12.96 -10.43 16.48
N SER A 300 12.79 -11.51 15.71
CA SER A 300 12.41 -12.82 16.25
C SER A 300 13.47 -13.38 17.19
N ASN A 301 14.74 -13.24 16.84
CA ASN A 301 15.85 -13.66 17.69
C ASN A 301 15.92 -12.85 18.99
N MET A 302 15.64 -11.54 18.93
CA MET A 302 15.59 -10.67 20.11
C MET A 302 14.46 -11.05 21.07
N LEU A 303 13.25 -11.22 20.54
CA LEU A 303 12.04 -11.40 21.34
C LEU A 303 11.78 -12.88 21.72
N GLY A 304 12.41 -13.84 21.04
CA GLY A 304 12.25 -15.27 21.29
C GLY A 304 10.80 -15.77 21.13
N GLY A 305 10.44 -16.89 21.78
CA GLY A 305 9.11 -17.53 21.69
C GLY A 305 8.04 -16.98 22.66
N ASN A 306 8.40 -16.57 23.88
CA ASN A 306 7.42 -16.28 24.96
C ASN A 306 7.49 -14.87 25.56
N ARG A 307 8.10 -13.89 24.88
CA ARG A 307 8.32 -12.54 25.46
C ARG A 307 7.42 -11.45 24.88
N GLY A 308 6.11 -11.68 24.76
CA GLY A 308 5.13 -10.63 24.39
C GLY A 308 5.28 -9.36 25.22
N LYS A 309 5.44 -9.52 26.54
CA LYS A 309 5.66 -8.41 27.48
C LYS A 309 6.94 -7.61 27.22
N MET A 310 7.93 -8.17 26.54
CA MET A 310 9.18 -7.46 26.22
C MET A 310 8.97 -6.44 25.11
N LEU A 311 8.22 -6.80 24.06
CA LEU A 311 7.89 -5.87 22.98
C LEU A 311 7.06 -4.69 23.50
N ALA A 312 6.01 -4.98 24.28
CA ALA A 312 5.21 -3.96 24.96
C ALA A 312 6.07 -2.96 25.77
N ARG A 313 7.04 -3.47 26.54
CA ARG A 313 7.98 -2.62 27.29
C ARG A 313 8.88 -1.79 26.38
N ILE A 314 9.39 -2.36 25.29
CA ILE A 314 10.22 -1.61 24.31
C ILE A 314 9.40 -0.48 23.69
N ILE A 315 8.18 -0.76 23.24
CA ILE A 315 7.28 0.24 22.64
C ILE A 315 6.97 1.36 23.64
N SER A 316 6.69 1.01 24.90
CA SER A 316 6.48 1.99 25.98
C SER A 316 7.70 2.89 26.20
N GLU A 317 8.92 2.35 26.13
CA GLU A 317 10.16 3.12 26.27
C GLU A 317 10.45 4.05 25.10
N ILE A 318 9.94 3.75 23.90
CA ILE A 318 10.01 4.66 22.74
C ILE A 318 9.08 5.88 22.90
N LYS A 319 8.15 5.84 23.89
CA LYS A 319 7.26 6.94 24.30
C LYS A 319 6.34 7.51 23.21
N TYR A 320 5.92 6.69 22.25
CA TYR A 320 5.10 7.12 21.10
C TYR A 320 5.62 8.41 20.43
N ASN A 321 6.94 8.62 20.46
CA ASN A 321 7.54 9.79 19.83
C ASN A 321 7.51 9.57 18.32
N ALA A 322 6.81 10.45 17.60
CA ALA A 322 6.67 10.45 16.15
C ALA A 322 8.02 10.42 15.40
N ASN A 323 9.12 10.70 16.08
CA ASN A 323 10.47 10.78 15.50
C ASN A 323 11.45 9.81 16.16
N ALA A 324 10.99 8.70 16.72
CA ALA A 324 11.91 7.66 17.18
C ALA A 324 12.74 7.13 16.01
N ASP A 325 14.00 7.56 15.95
CA ASP A 325 14.99 7.12 14.98
C ASP A 325 15.60 5.77 15.38
N THR A 326 16.59 5.32 14.62
CA THR A 326 17.26 4.03 14.86
C THR A 326 17.95 3.99 16.22
N ASP A 327 18.55 5.10 16.66
CA ASP A 327 19.31 5.17 17.91
C ASP A 327 18.38 5.21 19.12
N ALA A 328 17.28 5.96 19.05
CA ALA A 328 16.24 5.96 20.07
C ALA A 328 15.63 4.56 20.26
N ILE A 329 15.34 3.85 19.17
CA ILE A 329 14.83 2.47 19.21
C ILE A 329 15.87 1.52 19.82
N CYS A 330 17.14 1.62 19.40
CA CYS A 330 18.21 0.76 19.93
C CYS A 330 18.47 1.01 21.42
N GLU A 331 18.39 2.25 21.90
CA GLU A 331 18.52 2.56 23.33
C GLU A 331 17.31 2.09 24.15
N ALA A 332 16.09 2.13 23.59
CA ALA A 332 14.92 1.52 24.22
C ALA A 332 15.09 -0.01 24.38
N ILE A 333 15.58 -0.69 23.33
CA ILE A 333 15.93 -2.12 23.39
C ILE A 333 17.05 -2.37 24.40
N LYS A 334 18.08 -1.52 24.39
CA LYS A 334 19.08 -1.24 25.45
C LYS A 334 18.52 -1.47 26.84
N LYS A 335 17.65 -0.54 27.20
CA LYS A 335 17.08 -0.41 28.54
C LYS A 335 16.22 -1.61 28.94
N VAL A 336 15.46 -2.19 28.01
CA VAL A 336 14.54 -3.30 28.33
C VAL A 336 15.26 -4.65 28.38
N THR A 337 16.22 -4.88 27.49
CA THR A 337 16.81 -6.21 27.27
C THR A 337 18.26 -6.34 27.74
N GLY A 338 18.96 -5.23 27.98
CA GLY A 338 20.40 -5.19 28.21
C GLY A 338 21.25 -5.48 26.97
N THR A 339 20.64 -5.70 25.80
CA THR A 339 21.35 -6.06 24.57
C THR A 339 21.68 -4.83 23.75
N ASP A 340 22.96 -4.61 23.43
CA ASP A 340 23.36 -3.63 22.42
C ASP A 340 22.87 -4.06 21.04
N PHE A 341 21.65 -3.64 20.70
CA PHE A 341 20.97 -4.07 19.50
C PHE A 341 21.55 -3.40 18.24
N LYS A 342 22.16 -2.22 18.38
CA LYS A 342 22.88 -1.56 17.29
C LYS A 342 24.05 -2.44 16.84
N LYS A 343 24.79 -3.05 17.78
CA LYS A 343 25.81 -4.05 17.47
C LYS A 343 25.24 -5.27 16.74
N THR A 344 24.05 -5.74 17.10
CA THR A 344 23.36 -6.83 16.38
C THR A 344 23.02 -6.42 14.95
N LEU A 345 22.45 -5.24 14.73
CA LEU A 345 22.14 -4.73 13.38
C LEU A 345 23.40 -4.56 12.53
N MET A 346 24.51 -4.13 13.12
CA MET A 346 25.80 -4.02 12.45
C MET A 346 26.30 -5.35 11.88
N THR A 347 25.88 -6.50 12.43
CA THR A 347 26.21 -7.83 11.84
C THR A 347 25.53 -8.05 10.50
N TYR A 348 24.44 -7.34 10.20
CA TYR A 348 23.76 -7.41 8.92
C TYR A 348 24.48 -6.58 7.86
N VAL A 349 24.99 -5.41 8.22
CA VAL A 349 25.71 -4.48 7.34
C VAL A 349 26.85 -5.18 6.57
N PRO A 350 26.98 -4.96 5.24
CA PRO A 350 28.07 -5.50 4.43
C PRO A 350 29.44 -5.13 5.00
N GLN A 351 30.41 -6.03 4.89
CA GLN A 351 31.71 -5.87 5.55
C GLN A 351 32.45 -4.60 5.10
N ASP A 352 32.44 -4.31 3.81
CA ASP A 352 33.01 -3.12 3.20
C ASP A 352 32.33 -1.82 3.69
N ILE A 353 31.02 -1.84 3.94
CA ILE A 353 30.31 -0.70 4.54
C ILE A 353 30.68 -0.54 6.02
N ARG A 354 30.75 -1.65 6.76
CA ARG A 354 31.13 -1.66 8.18
C ARG A 354 32.53 -1.09 8.38
N ASP A 355 33.47 -1.49 7.54
CA ASP A 355 34.84 -0.97 7.56
C ASP A 355 34.89 0.52 7.19
N GLY A 356 34.06 0.94 6.22
CA GLY A 356 33.89 2.35 5.86
C GLY A 356 33.34 3.21 7.01
N ILE A 357 32.37 2.70 7.77
CA ILE A 357 31.82 3.36 8.97
C ILE A 357 32.94 3.55 10.02
N ASN A 358 33.72 2.50 10.30
CA ASN A 358 34.78 2.53 11.31
C ASN A 358 35.96 3.45 10.93
N THR A 359 36.24 3.59 9.63
CA THR A 359 37.36 4.40 9.12
C THR A 359 36.98 5.84 8.74
N GLY A 360 35.69 6.19 8.86
CA GLY A 360 35.18 7.50 8.44
C GLY A 360 35.21 7.71 6.92
N GLU A 361 35.12 6.63 6.13
CA GLU A 361 35.20 6.66 4.67
C GLU A 361 34.08 7.51 4.03
N ALA A 362 32.90 7.57 4.65
CA ALA A 362 31.78 8.40 4.18
C ALA A 362 32.19 9.85 3.90
N LYS A 363 32.95 10.48 4.81
CA LYS A 363 33.43 11.86 4.64
C LYS A 363 34.37 12.00 3.44
N LYS A 364 35.22 10.98 3.20
CA LYS A 364 36.12 10.95 2.05
C LYS A 364 35.34 10.81 0.74
N LEU A 365 34.31 9.96 0.72
CA LEU A 365 33.44 9.78 -0.42
C LEU A 365 32.64 11.05 -0.74
N ILE A 366 32.13 11.76 0.27
CA ILE A 366 31.46 13.05 0.11
C ILE A 366 32.40 14.08 -0.50
N ALA A 367 33.63 14.22 0.01
CA ALA A 367 34.63 15.13 -0.56
C ALA A 367 35.04 14.75 -2.00
N GLN A 368 35.08 13.45 -2.33
CA GLN A 368 35.28 13.00 -3.71
C GLN A 368 34.09 13.38 -4.61
N ALA A 369 32.86 13.21 -4.11
CA ALA A 369 31.66 13.58 -4.84
C ALA A 369 31.63 15.09 -5.15
N GLU A 370 32.04 15.92 -4.20
CA GLU A 370 32.16 17.37 -4.40
C GLU A 370 33.11 17.72 -5.56
N LYS A 371 34.32 17.13 -5.57
CA LYS A 371 35.28 17.32 -6.68
C LYS A 371 34.70 16.86 -8.02
N LEU A 372 34.06 15.70 -8.05
CA LEU A 372 33.42 15.16 -9.25
C LEU A 372 32.26 16.06 -9.74
N ALA A 373 31.49 16.64 -8.82
CA ALA A 373 30.42 17.59 -9.13
C ALA A 373 30.98 18.89 -9.72
N GLN A 374 32.10 19.42 -9.19
CA GLN A 374 32.80 20.57 -9.78
C GLN A 374 33.30 20.28 -11.21
N GLU A 375 33.71 19.05 -11.48
CA GLU A 375 34.07 18.55 -12.82
C GLU A 375 32.85 18.20 -13.70
N LYS A 376 31.62 18.39 -13.21
CA LYS A 376 30.35 18.02 -13.87
C LYS A 376 30.23 16.52 -14.20
N LYS A 377 30.96 15.66 -13.49
CA LYS A 377 30.85 14.19 -13.56
C LYS A 377 29.71 13.72 -12.66
N TRP A 378 28.48 14.10 -13.01
CA TRP A 378 27.31 13.98 -12.13
C TRP A 378 27.02 12.55 -11.69
N LYS A 379 27.06 11.58 -12.60
CA LYS A 379 26.78 10.17 -12.29
C LYS A 379 27.81 9.58 -11.33
N ASP A 380 29.08 9.91 -11.50
CA ASP A 380 30.15 9.45 -10.60
C ASP A 380 30.01 10.09 -9.21
N ALA A 381 29.71 11.40 -9.16
CA ALA A 381 29.44 12.10 -7.91
C ALA A 381 28.24 11.50 -7.16
N ALA A 382 27.14 11.20 -7.87
CA ALA A 382 25.96 10.54 -7.30
C ALA A 382 26.30 9.15 -6.76
N ALA A 383 27.09 8.35 -7.49
CA ALA A 383 27.52 7.03 -7.03
C ALA A 383 28.33 7.12 -5.71
N LYS A 384 29.21 8.12 -5.58
CA LYS A 384 29.97 8.37 -4.35
C LYS A 384 29.08 8.77 -3.17
N LEU A 385 28.09 9.64 -3.39
CA LEU A 385 27.13 10.02 -2.36
C LEU A 385 26.23 8.87 -1.94
N ARG A 386 25.70 8.09 -2.89
CA ARG A 386 24.89 6.89 -2.59
C ARG A 386 25.69 5.90 -1.75
N ARG A 387 26.98 5.71 -2.06
CA ARG A 387 27.87 4.88 -1.26
C ARG A 387 28.13 5.45 0.14
N ALA A 388 28.34 6.76 0.27
CA ALA A 388 28.46 7.42 1.58
C ALA A 388 27.18 7.27 2.42
N LEU A 389 26.01 7.42 1.81
CA LEU A 389 24.71 7.27 2.46
C LEU A 389 24.39 5.83 2.88
N GLN A 390 25.06 4.81 2.34
CA GLN A 390 25.00 3.45 2.88
C GLN A 390 25.70 3.33 4.25
N MET A 391 26.65 4.23 4.55
CA MET A 391 27.40 4.29 5.81
C MET A 391 26.77 5.27 6.79
N THR A 392 26.31 6.42 6.30
CA THR A 392 25.70 7.50 7.09
C THR A 392 24.34 7.88 6.51
N PRO A 393 23.31 7.02 6.64
CA PRO A 393 22.02 7.21 5.99
C PRO A 393 21.27 8.46 6.46
N GLU A 394 21.61 9.01 7.63
CA GLU A 394 20.93 10.19 8.19
C GLU A 394 21.65 11.50 7.83
N ASP A 395 22.69 11.48 6.99
CA ASP A 395 23.41 12.69 6.57
C ASP A 395 22.55 13.54 5.61
N VAL A 396 21.90 14.56 6.18
CA VAL A 396 21.03 15.49 5.47
C VAL A 396 21.78 16.25 4.37
N ASN A 397 23.02 16.67 4.60
CA ASN A 397 23.79 17.39 3.60
C ASN A 397 24.13 16.49 2.42
N ALA A 398 24.56 15.26 2.66
CA ALA A 398 24.81 14.30 1.60
C ALA A 398 23.55 14.00 0.79
N ARG A 399 22.37 13.93 1.43
CA ARG A 399 21.08 13.75 0.75
C ARG A 399 20.72 14.93 -0.14
N LEU A 400 20.83 16.15 0.37
CA LEU A 400 20.50 17.35 -0.42
C LEU A 400 21.48 17.55 -1.58
N ASN A 401 22.75 17.23 -1.38
CA ASN A 401 23.73 17.23 -2.47
C ASN A 401 23.43 16.14 -3.51
N LEU A 402 23.01 14.94 -3.08
CA LEU A 402 22.60 13.89 -4.01
C LEU A 402 21.35 14.31 -4.79
N ALA A 403 20.36 14.90 -4.10
CA ALA A 403 19.16 15.44 -4.72
C ALA A 403 19.48 16.46 -5.81
N TRP A 404 20.38 17.40 -5.51
CA TRP A 404 20.82 18.40 -6.47
C TRP A 404 21.52 17.74 -7.68
N ILE A 405 22.50 16.88 -7.43
CA ILE A 405 23.26 16.19 -8.49
C ILE A 405 22.32 15.35 -9.37
N GLU A 406 21.36 14.64 -8.80
CA GLU A 406 20.35 13.85 -9.53
C GLU A 406 19.54 14.70 -10.52
N ARG A 407 19.23 15.95 -10.18
CA ARG A 407 18.55 16.88 -11.10
C ARG A 407 19.44 17.31 -12.25
N GLU A 408 20.73 17.54 -12.01
CA GLU A 408 21.70 17.95 -13.03
C GLU A 408 21.82 16.93 -14.18
N PHE A 409 21.54 15.63 -13.92
CA PHE A 409 21.51 14.60 -14.97
C PHE A 409 20.14 13.97 -15.23
N GLY A 410 19.06 14.56 -14.71
CA GLY A 410 17.69 14.25 -15.11
C GLY A 410 16.90 13.26 -14.24
N GLU A 411 17.46 12.74 -13.15
CA GLU A 411 16.81 11.80 -12.23
C GLU A 411 15.90 12.52 -11.22
N ARG A 412 14.82 13.12 -11.73
CA ARG A 412 13.94 13.99 -10.94
C ARG A 412 13.20 13.26 -9.82
N ILE A 413 12.81 11.99 -10.05
CA ILE A 413 12.06 11.21 -9.04
C ILE A 413 12.96 10.88 -7.85
N ASP A 414 14.19 10.41 -8.10
CA ASP A 414 15.15 10.11 -7.03
C ASP A 414 15.49 11.38 -6.23
N SER A 415 15.67 12.50 -6.93
CA SER A 415 15.89 13.79 -6.29
C SER A 415 14.79 14.16 -5.31
N GLU A 416 13.51 14.08 -5.72
CA GLU A 416 12.37 14.36 -4.84
C GLU A 416 12.36 13.44 -3.62
N ILE A 417 12.71 12.17 -3.78
CA ILE A 417 12.83 11.21 -2.68
C ILE A 417 13.93 11.63 -1.70
N GLN A 418 15.09 12.09 -2.20
CA GLN A 418 16.16 12.59 -1.33
C GLN A 418 15.75 13.84 -0.55
N VAL A 419 15.06 14.79 -1.21
CA VAL A 419 14.55 16.00 -0.54
C VAL A 419 13.49 15.64 0.50
N PHE A 420 12.57 14.73 0.18
CA PHE A 420 11.55 14.26 1.11
C PHE A 420 12.15 13.55 2.32
N THR A 421 13.17 12.71 2.09
CA THR A 421 13.91 12.04 3.17
C THR A 421 14.64 13.05 4.04
N ALA A 422 15.33 14.03 3.45
CA ALA A 422 16.02 15.09 4.17
C ALA A 422 15.05 15.92 5.03
N ALA A 423 13.91 16.33 4.49
CA ALA A 423 12.87 17.05 5.23
C ALA A 423 12.39 16.24 6.44
N ARG A 424 12.19 14.93 6.27
CA ARG A 424 11.74 14.05 7.35
C ARG A 424 12.77 13.90 8.47
N LEU A 425 14.06 13.83 8.13
CA LEU A 425 15.17 13.76 9.07
C LEU A 425 15.34 15.06 9.87
N LEU A 426 15.09 16.21 9.26
CA LEU A 426 15.16 17.51 9.93
C LEU A 426 14.00 17.76 10.89
N GLY A 427 12.84 17.16 10.65
CA GLY A 427 11.64 17.43 11.44
C GLY A 427 11.27 18.92 11.38
N GLN A 428 11.09 19.55 12.55
CA GLN A 428 10.85 21.01 12.67
C GLN A 428 12.08 21.79 13.18
N GLU A 429 13.24 21.15 13.26
CA GLU A 429 14.43 21.79 13.81
C GLU A 429 15.01 22.83 12.85
N LYS A 430 15.55 23.91 13.42
CA LYS A 430 16.33 24.88 12.64
C LYS A 430 17.64 24.21 12.22
N TYR A 431 17.79 23.95 10.92
CA TYR A 431 18.98 23.30 10.38
C TYR A 431 19.67 24.17 9.34
N SER A 432 21.00 24.17 9.39
CA SER A 432 21.85 24.72 8.34
C SER A 432 22.30 23.58 7.43
N PHE A 433 21.88 23.61 6.16
CA PHE A 433 22.42 22.71 5.15
C PHE A 433 23.34 23.45 4.19
N SER A 434 24.20 22.72 3.50
CA SER A 434 25.12 23.26 2.49
C SER A 434 25.10 22.40 1.23
N LEU A 435 24.89 23.04 0.09
CA LEU A 435 25.12 22.44 -1.22
C LEU A 435 26.57 22.69 -1.66
N PHE A 436 27.15 21.81 -2.47
CA PHE A 436 28.53 21.99 -2.95
C PHE A 436 28.71 23.22 -3.84
N ALA A 437 27.66 23.62 -4.57
CA ALA A 437 27.68 24.82 -5.39
C ALA A 437 26.26 25.42 -5.53
N PRO A 438 26.14 26.76 -5.66
CA PRO A 438 24.89 27.37 -6.05
C PRO A 438 24.59 27.06 -7.53
N SER A 439 23.35 26.66 -7.82
CA SER A 439 22.88 26.41 -9.18
C SER A 439 21.37 26.61 -9.26
N LEU A 440 20.85 26.63 -10.49
CA LEU A 440 19.41 26.70 -10.72
C LEU A 440 18.67 25.52 -10.07
N GLU A 441 19.17 24.30 -10.29
CA GLU A 441 18.57 23.09 -9.73
C GLU A 441 18.80 22.98 -8.21
N GLY A 442 19.91 23.51 -7.70
CA GLY A 442 20.17 23.64 -6.27
C GLY A 442 19.16 24.57 -5.59
N ASN A 443 18.86 25.72 -6.21
CA ASN A 443 17.80 26.61 -5.74
C ASN A 443 16.43 25.90 -5.72
N TYR A 444 16.11 25.10 -6.75
CA TYR A 444 14.90 24.28 -6.73
C TYR A 444 14.88 23.30 -5.54
N VAL A 445 15.96 22.56 -5.30
CA VAL A 445 16.07 21.60 -4.17
C VAL A 445 15.84 22.30 -2.83
N VAL A 446 16.45 23.48 -2.62
CA VAL A 446 16.25 24.26 -1.40
C VAL A 446 14.83 24.77 -1.27
N GLY A 447 14.26 25.30 -2.36
CA GLY A 447 12.87 25.73 -2.40
C GLY A 447 11.91 24.60 -2.07
N ARG A 448 12.15 23.40 -2.62
CA ARG A 448 11.35 22.20 -2.37
C ARG A 448 11.45 21.74 -0.92
N LEU A 449 12.65 21.70 -0.35
CA LEU A 449 12.86 21.40 1.07
C LEU A 449 12.08 22.39 1.96
N ALA A 450 12.14 23.68 1.64
CA ALA A 450 11.46 24.73 2.40
C ALA A 450 9.94 24.58 2.37
N ILE A 451 9.34 24.14 1.26
CA ILE A 451 7.91 23.80 1.19
C ILE A 451 7.58 22.67 2.18
N LEU A 452 8.36 21.60 2.17
CA LEU A 452 8.12 20.43 3.03
C LEU A 452 8.28 20.74 4.52
N LEU A 453 9.16 21.68 4.85
CA LEU A 453 9.34 22.19 6.22
C LEU A 453 8.31 23.26 6.60
N GLY A 454 7.37 23.62 5.70
CA GLY A 454 6.32 24.60 5.95
C GLY A 454 6.78 26.06 5.87
N ASN A 455 8.01 26.34 5.41
CA ASN A 455 8.55 27.69 5.28
C ASN A 455 8.33 28.24 3.86
N LEU A 456 7.08 28.63 3.56
CA LEU A 456 6.65 29.05 2.22
C LEU A 456 7.31 30.36 1.74
N GLU A 457 7.62 31.28 2.66
CA GLU A 457 8.35 32.50 2.33
C GLU A 457 9.76 32.19 1.86
N TYR A 458 10.48 31.35 2.61
CA TYR A 458 11.81 30.91 2.24
C TYR A 458 11.77 30.08 0.95
N ALA A 459 10.76 29.25 0.74
CA ALA A 459 10.59 28.52 -0.52
C ALA A 459 10.53 29.44 -1.75
N ARG A 460 9.73 30.52 -1.68
CA ARG A 460 9.64 31.52 -2.76
C ARG A 460 10.97 32.18 -3.08
N LYS A 461 11.71 32.58 -2.04
CA LYS A 461 13.03 33.21 -2.20
C LYS A 461 13.99 32.39 -3.07
N PHE A 462 13.89 31.06 -3.06
CA PHE A 462 14.70 30.19 -3.90
C PHE A 462 14.04 29.79 -5.22
N LEU A 463 12.71 29.70 -5.28
CA LEU A 463 11.99 29.30 -6.51
C LEU A 463 11.80 30.44 -7.51
N GLU A 464 11.69 31.68 -7.04
CA GLU A 464 11.53 32.86 -7.91
C GLU A 464 12.74 33.04 -8.85
N PRO A 465 14.01 33.02 -8.37
CA PRO A 465 15.17 33.04 -9.26
C PRO A 465 15.20 31.91 -10.28
N VAL A 466 14.62 30.75 -9.93
CA VAL A 466 14.53 29.61 -10.86
C VAL A 466 13.60 29.94 -12.04
N LEU A 467 12.46 30.56 -11.76
CA LEU A 467 11.48 30.95 -12.77
C LEU A 467 11.88 32.20 -13.55
N GLU A 468 12.62 33.12 -12.93
CA GLU A 468 13.20 34.28 -13.63
C GLU A 468 14.22 33.83 -14.68
N ALA A 469 15.13 32.93 -14.30
CA ALA A 469 16.15 32.40 -15.21
C ALA A 469 15.57 31.40 -16.22
N LYS A 470 14.55 30.63 -15.83
CA LYS A 470 13.90 29.63 -16.69
C LYS A 470 12.38 29.62 -16.48
N PRO A 471 11.63 30.50 -17.18
CA PRO A 471 10.18 30.64 -16.99
C PRO A 471 9.36 29.38 -17.29
N ASP A 472 9.88 28.47 -18.13
CA ASP A 472 9.23 27.22 -18.50
C ASP A 472 9.57 26.05 -17.54
N HIS A 473 10.37 26.27 -16.50
CA HIS A 473 10.78 25.25 -15.54
C HIS A 473 9.56 24.59 -14.88
N ALA A 474 9.20 23.39 -15.36
CA ALA A 474 7.94 22.73 -15.00
C ALA A 474 7.82 22.46 -13.49
N ASP A 475 8.88 21.97 -12.85
CA ASP A 475 8.82 21.60 -11.43
C ASP A 475 8.71 22.84 -10.53
N ALA A 476 9.52 23.88 -10.74
CA ALA A 476 9.43 25.15 -10.04
C ALA A 476 8.04 25.82 -10.19
N ARG A 477 7.44 25.79 -11.39
CA ARG A 477 6.05 26.29 -11.59
C ARG A 477 5.05 25.49 -10.77
N ARG A 478 5.18 24.16 -10.73
CA ARG A 478 4.33 23.28 -9.93
C ARG A 478 4.50 23.58 -8.44
N ALA A 479 5.73 23.73 -7.96
CA ALA A 479 6.05 24.07 -6.58
C ALA A 479 5.46 25.44 -6.18
N MET A 480 5.52 26.45 -7.06
CA MET A 480 4.87 27.75 -6.82
C MET A 480 3.34 27.66 -6.80
N ALA A 481 2.75 26.82 -7.65
CA ALA A 481 1.30 26.56 -7.61
C ALA A 481 0.89 25.84 -6.31
N GLU A 482 1.70 24.89 -5.82
CA GLU A 482 1.51 24.21 -4.54
C GLU A 482 1.56 25.20 -3.36
N ILE A 483 2.56 26.10 -3.33
CA ILE A 483 2.63 27.17 -2.33
C ILE A 483 1.32 27.98 -2.30
N LYS A 484 0.84 28.43 -3.47
CA LYS A 484 -0.42 29.19 -3.57
C LYS A 484 -1.62 28.39 -3.06
N ALA A 485 -1.67 27.09 -3.36
CA ALA A 485 -2.74 26.21 -2.89
C ALA A 485 -2.74 26.06 -1.35
N ILE A 486 -1.56 25.87 -0.74
CA ILE A 486 -1.39 25.79 0.71
C ILE A 486 -1.85 27.09 1.39
N GLU A 487 -1.46 28.25 0.85
CA GLU A 487 -1.86 29.55 1.40
C GLU A 487 -3.37 29.80 1.31
N ASN A 488 -3.98 29.45 0.19
CA ASN A 488 -5.43 29.58 0.02
C ASN A 488 -6.18 28.67 1.00
N ALA A 489 -5.71 27.44 1.20
CA ALA A 489 -6.28 26.53 2.18
C ALA A 489 -6.14 27.06 3.62
N ALA A 490 -5.01 27.71 3.95
CA ALA A 490 -4.80 28.33 5.26
C ALA A 490 -5.72 29.55 5.50
N LYS A 491 -6.06 30.32 4.45
CA LYS A 491 -7.00 31.45 4.54
C LYS A 491 -8.45 30.99 4.70
N GLY A 492 -8.86 29.93 4.00
CA GLY A 492 -10.22 29.39 4.05
C GLY A 492 -10.63 28.74 5.37
N ARG A 493 -9.67 28.42 6.26
CA ARG A 493 -9.95 27.87 7.61
C ARG A 493 -10.15 28.94 8.69
N LYS A 494 -10.11 30.23 8.35
CA LYS A 494 -10.28 31.36 9.30
C LYS A 494 -11.71 31.94 9.33
N GLY A 495 -12.69 31.27 8.73
CA GLY A 495 -14.12 31.56 8.89
C GLY A 495 -14.82 30.38 9.55
#